data_AF-A0A6P1DIC3-F1
#
_entry.id   AF-A0A6P1DIC3-F1
#
_cell.length_a   1.000
_cell.length_b   1.000
_cell.length_c   1.000
_cell.angle_alpha   90.00
_cell.angle_beta   90.00
_cell.angle_gamma   90.00
#
_symmetry.space_group_name_H-M   'P 1'
#
loop_
_entity.id
_entity.type
_entity.pdbx_description
1 polymer ?
#
loop_
_entity_poly.entity_id
_entity_poly.type
_entity_poly.pdbx_seq_one_letter_code
_entity_poly.pdbx_strand_id
1 'polypeptide(L)'
;MTRTLRSPKAIRLALGAAALGVVASVTAVVAPPASATVKSIGIHPSATIGTHQYATTCSYTVAVTVDDNTKPVYFFEEGQGPTGFAEAMPSGNAARVTWTPSRTGITYIYAIQAGSTVQMKQVIGGVGNGINTGSACIAI
;
A
#
# COMPACT_ATOMS: atom_id res chain seq x y z
N MET A 1 -87.68 -22.74 3.69
CA MET A 1 -86.78 -23.02 2.54
C MET A 1 -85.68 -21.98 2.53
N THR A 2 -84.44 -22.46 2.58
CA THR A 2 -83.17 -21.73 2.63
C THR A 2 -82.88 -21.05 1.28
N ARG A 3 -82.34 -19.82 1.27
CA ARG A 3 -81.25 -19.51 0.34
C ARG A 3 -80.40 -18.31 0.77
N THR A 4 -79.12 -18.64 0.81
CA THR A 4 -77.92 -17.94 1.19
C THR A 4 -77.42 -17.02 0.06
N LEU A 5 -76.74 -15.91 0.42
CA LEU A 5 -75.37 -15.51 -0.02
C LEU A 5 -75.14 -14.05 -0.48
N ARG A 6 -74.05 -13.53 0.10
CA ARG A 6 -72.96 -12.72 -0.49
C ARG A 6 -73.16 -11.20 -0.63
N SER A 7 -72.41 -10.50 0.22
CA SER A 7 -71.79 -9.21 -0.07
C SER A 7 -70.88 -9.31 -1.30
N PRO A 8 -70.76 -8.23 -2.08
CA PRO A 8 -69.44 -7.66 -2.29
C PRO A 8 -69.37 -6.14 -2.08
N LYS A 9 -68.19 -5.74 -1.64
CA LYS A 9 -67.69 -4.41 -1.32
C LYS A 9 -67.80 -3.43 -2.49
N ALA A 10 -67.98 -2.14 -2.19
CA ALA A 10 -67.14 -1.09 -2.79
C ALA A 10 -67.31 0.29 -2.10
N ILE A 11 -66.18 0.75 -1.54
CA ILE A 11 -65.60 2.08 -1.73
C ILE A 11 -66.38 3.27 -1.14
N ARG A 12 -65.81 3.91 -0.11
CA ARG A 12 -65.19 5.25 -0.21
C ARG A 12 -64.12 5.44 0.88
N LEU A 13 -62.85 5.42 0.46
CA LEU A 13 -61.77 6.11 1.16
C LEU A 13 -61.89 7.60 0.84
N ALA A 14 -61.88 8.47 1.86
CA ALA A 14 -61.25 9.79 1.82
C ALA A 14 -61.40 10.48 3.17
N LEU A 15 -60.31 10.54 3.94
CA LEU A 15 -59.96 11.54 4.95
C LEU A 15 -58.50 11.17 5.31
N GLY A 16 -57.44 11.90 4.96
CA GLY A 16 -57.29 13.34 4.94
C GLY A 16 -56.56 13.77 6.23
N ALA A 17 -55.23 13.62 6.28
CA ALA A 17 -54.35 14.37 7.18
C ALA A 17 -52.88 14.22 6.74
N ALA A 18 -52.30 15.34 6.33
CA ALA A 18 -50.90 15.47 5.95
C ALA A 18 -49.99 15.36 7.18
N ALA A 19 -48.92 14.58 7.06
CA ALA A 19 -47.75 14.67 7.94
C ALA A 19 -46.50 14.42 7.08
N LEU A 20 -45.99 15.48 6.45
CA LEU A 20 -44.64 15.45 5.86
C LEU A 20 -43.63 15.54 6.99
N GLY A 21 -43.14 14.40 7.45
CA GLY A 21 -41.95 14.33 8.29
C GLY A 21 -40.72 14.67 7.45
N VAL A 22 -40.06 15.79 7.74
CA VAL A 22 -38.74 16.12 7.18
C VAL A 22 -37.74 15.16 7.82
N VAL A 23 -37.30 14.16 7.07
CA VAL A 23 -36.19 13.29 7.48
C VAL A 23 -34.91 14.10 7.26
N ALA A 24 -34.33 14.62 8.35
CA ALA A 24 -33.02 15.23 8.31
C ALA A 24 -31.97 14.14 8.04
N SER A 25 -31.51 14.04 6.78
CA SER A 25 -30.39 13.19 6.42
C SER A 25 -29.09 13.78 6.98
N VAL A 26 -28.63 13.25 8.10
CA VAL A 26 -27.27 13.50 8.58
C VAL A 26 -26.31 12.78 7.63
N THR A 27 -25.83 13.48 6.62
CA THR A 27 -24.72 13.00 5.79
C THR A 27 -23.45 13.02 6.65
N ALA A 28 -23.15 11.90 7.30
CA ALA A 28 -21.84 11.68 7.86
C ALA A 28 -20.82 11.74 6.71
N VAL A 29 -20.09 12.85 6.61
CA VAL A 29 -18.93 12.96 5.72
C VAL A 29 -17.86 12.04 6.29
N VAL A 30 -17.81 10.81 5.79
CA VAL A 30 -16.67 9.92 5.99
C VAL A 30 -15.55 10.51 5.14
N ALA A 31 -14.65 11.27 5.78
CA ALA A 31 -13.41 11.66 5.12
C ALA A 31 -12.69 10.37 4.69
N PRO A 32 -12.23 10.25 3.43
CA PRO A 32 -11.41 9.14 3.01
C PRO A 32 -10.24 8.98 3.98
N PRO A 33 -9.86 7.75 4.38
CA PRO A 33 -8.64 7.58 5.15
C PRO A 33 -7.51 8.23 4.38
N ALA A 34 -6.77 9.15 5.02
CA ALA A 34 -5.57 9.74 4.44
C ALA A 34 -4.62 8.59 4.11
N SER A 35 -4.56 8.24 2.82
CA SER A 35 -3.88 7.04 2.37
C SER A 35 -2.39 7.32 2.32
N ALA A 36 -1.68 7.08 3.42
CA ALA A 36 -0.22 7.06 3.47
C ALA A 36 0.25 5.92 2.52
N THR A 37 0.79 6.27 1.36
CA THR A 37 1.04 5.34 0.25
C THR A 37 2.40 5.62 -0.38
N VAL A 38 3.21 4.57 -0.45
CA VAL A 38 4.44 4.58 -1.26
C VAL A 38 4.07 4.75 -2.74
N LYS A 39 4.69 5.72 -3.42
CA LYS A 39 4.45 6.02 -4.85
C LYS A 39 5.50 5.42 -5.78
N SER A 40 6.74 5.31 -5.34
CA SER A 40 7.82 4.72 -6.13
C SER A 40 8.96 4.23 -5.25
N ILE A 41 9.75 3.29 -5.78
CA ILE A 41 10.98 2.81 -5.16
C ILE A 41 12.10 2.92 -6.20
N GLY A 42 13.18 3.61 -5.87
CA GLY A 42 14.41 3.68 -6.65
C GLY A 42 15.59 3.12 -5.86
N ILE A 43 16.54 2.48 -6.54
CA ILE A 43 17.73 1.88 -5.92
C ILE A 43 18.96 2.38 -6.68
N HIS A 44 19.95 2.89 -5.94
CA HIS A 44 21.16 3.50 -6.50
C HIS A 44 22.43 3.01 -5.78
N PRO A 45 23.56 2.81 -6.47
CA PRO A 45 23.67 2.78 -7.92
C PRO A 45 22.92 1.57 -8.48
N SER A 46 22.32 1.71 -9.66
CA SER A 46 21.60 0.61 -10.32
C SER A 46 22.52 -0.29 -11.18
N ALA A 47 23.83 0.01 -11.18
CA ALA A 47 24.81 -0.64 -12.04
C ALA A 47 26.02 -1.07 -11.21
N THR A 48 26.13 -2.38 -11.02
CA THR A 48 27.36 -3.08 -10.66
C THR A 48 28.00 -3.66 -11.92
N ILE A 49 29.30 -3.93 -11.88
CA ILE A 49 29.97 -4.60 -13.00
C ILE A 49 29.64 -6.08 -12.92
N GLY A 50 28.99 -6.66 -13.94
CA GLY A 50 28.75 -8.11 -14.03
C GLY A 50 27.37 -8.49 -14.58
N THR A 51 26.94 -9.72 -14.27
CA THR A 51 25.70 -10.35 -14.76
C THR A 51 24.46 -9.94 -13.98
N HIS A 52 24.64 -9.46 -12.75
CA HIS A 52 23.58 -8.98 -11.88
C HIS A 52 23.67 -7.46 -11.66
N GLN A 53 22.52 -6.82 -11.43
CA GLN A 53 22.44 -5.37 -11.13
C GLN A 53 22.77 -5.06 -9.67
N TYR A 54 22.58 -6.05 -8.79
CA TYR A 54 22.79 -5.94 -7.36
C TYR A 54 23.44 -7.23 -6.88
N ALA A 55 24.24 -7.11 -5.82
CA ALA A 55 24.98 -8.21 -5.24
C ALA A 55 25.15 -8.04 -3.73
N THR A 56 25.32 -9.17 -3.04
CA THR A 56 25.68 -9.24 -1.62
C THR A 56 26.99 -8.48 -1.35
N THR A 57 27.29 -8.11 -0.09
CA THR A 57 28.50 -7.35 0.31
C THR A 57 28.61 -5.89 -0.19
N CYS A 58 27.71 -5.48 -1.07
CA CYS A 58 27.66 -4.14 -1.64
C CYS A 58 26.46 -3.38 -1.12
N SER A 59 26.64 -2.08 -0.89
CA SER A 59 25.61 -1.22 -0.32
C SER A 59 25.01 -0.30 -1.37
N TYR A 60 23.69 -0.15 -1.32
CA TYR A 60 22.88 0.65 -2.22
C TYR A 60 22.01 1.60 -1.41
N THR A 61 21.70 2.77 -1.94
CA THR A 61 20.68 3.66 -1.42
C THR A 61 19.33 3.27 -2.01
N VAL A 62 18.37 2.91 -1.15
CA VAL A 62 16.97 2.76 -1.53
C VAL A 62 16.25 4.04 -1.19
N ALA A 63 15.57 4.63 -2.17
CA ALA A 63 14.79 5.84 -2.04
C ALA A 63 13.33 5.56 -2.37
N VAL A 64 12.45 5.87 -1.43
CA VAL A 64 11.01 5.68 -1.55
C VAL A 64 10.33 7.03 -1.52
N THR A 65 9.47 7.30 -2.51
CA THR A 65 8.61 8.49 -2.49
C THR A 65 7.26 8.19 -1.85
N VAL A 66 6.74 9.12 -1.06
CA VAL A 66 5.48 8.97 -0.31
C VAL A 66 4.61 10.22 -0.45
N ASP A 67 3.32 10.09 -0.14
CA ASP A 67 2.37 11.20 -0.05
C ASP A 67 2.19 11.75 1.38
N ASP A 68 2.49 10.96 2.42
CA ASP A 68 2.47 11.38 3.82
C ASP A 68 3.90 11.42 4.40
N ASN A 69 4.37 12.59 4.83
CA ASN A 69 5.71 12.71 5.46
C ASN A 69 5.71 12.50 6.97
N THR A 70 4.55 12.25 7.59
CA THR A 70 4.39 12.12 9.04
C THR A 70 4.43 10.68 9.53
N LYS A 71 4.60 9.72 8.60
CA LYS A 71 4.58 8.28 8.88
C LYS A 71 5.88 7.63 8.42
N PRO A 72 6.51 6.78 9.23
CA PRO A 72 7.70 6.05 8.81
C PRO A 72 7.37 5.05 7.69
N VAL A 73 8.40 4.75 6.90
CA VAL A 73 8.39 3.73 5.86
C VAL A 73 9.24 2.56 6.31
N TYR A 74 8.68 1.36 6.21
CA TYR A 74 9.36 0.10 6.47
C TYR A 74 9.80 -0.53 5.16
N PHE A 75 11.04 -1.02 5.11
CA PHE A 75 11.68 -1.56 3.92
C PHE A 75 12.01 -3.04 4.11
N PHE A 76 11.73 -3.85 3.10
CA PHE A 76 11.84 -5.29 3.17
C PHE A 76 12.45 -5.87 1.90
N GLU A 77 13.16 -6.98 2.06
CA GLU A 77 13.52 -7.87 0.96
C GLU A 77 12.44 -8.93 0.77
N GLU A 78 12.37 -9.51 -0.43
CA GLU A 78 11.62 -10.74 -0.66
C GLU A 78 11.86 -11.77 0.46
N GLY A 79 10.78 -12.32 1.01
CA GLY A 79 10.84 -13.37 2.03
C GLY A 79 11.35 -12.93 3.40
N GLN A 80 11.60 -11.64 3.64
CA GLN A 80 11.89 -11.17 5.00
C GLN A 80 10.64 -11.12 5.88
N GLY A 81 10.84 -11.43 7.16
CA GLY A 81 9.82 -11.36 8.21
C GLY A 81 9.46 -9.91 8.62
N PRO A 82 8.74 -9.74 9.75
CA PRO A 82 8.06 -8.50 10.08
C PRO A 82 8.98 -7.31 10.37
N THR A 83 10.27 -7.55 10.62
CA THR A 83 11.23 -6.50 10.99
C THR A 83 11.79 -5.73 9.80
N GLY A 84 11.68 -6.27 8.57
CA GLY A 84 12.33 -5.69 7.40
C GLY A 84 13.86 -5.58 7.55
N PHE A 85 14.48 -4.80 6.68
CA PHE A 85 15.92 -4.49 6.76
C PHE A 85 16.17 -3.05 7.22
N ALA A 86 15.19 -2.15 7.09
CA ALA A 86 15.32 -0.77 7.54
C ALA A 86 13.96 -0.08 7.77
N GLU A 87 14.00 1.02 8.52
CA GLU A 87 12.90 1.96 8.71
C GLU A 87 13.45 3.39 8.55
N ALA A 88 12.69 4.28 7.92
CA ALA A 88 13.05 5.69 7.85
C ALA A 88 11.82 6.61 7.82
N MET A 89 11.96 7.76 8.49
CA MET A 89 11.01 8.86 8.35
C MET A 89 11.25 9.60 7.03
N PRO A 90 10.21 9.93 6.26
CA PRO A 90 10.36 10.74 5.06
C PRO A 90 10.89 12.14 5.35
N SER A 91 11.78 12.63 4.49
CA SER A 91 12.22 14.03 4.42
C SER A 91 12.02 14.53 3.00
N GLY A 92 11.27 15.63 2.84
CA GLY A 92 10.97 16.19 1.52
C GLY A 92 10.30 15.19 0.56
N ASN A 93 9.28 14.46 1.02
CA ASN A 93 8.55 13.43 0.28
C ASN A 93 9.34 12.14 -0.02
N ALA A 94 10.53 11.97 0.57
CA ALA A 94 11.35 10.79 0.34
C ALA A 94 11.89 10.16 1.64
N ALA A 95 11.67 8.87 1.82
CA ALA A 95 12.37 8.06 2.82
C ALA A 95 13.57 7.39 2.15
N ARG A 96 14.76 7.47 2.77
CA ARG A 96 16.01 6.94 2.21
C ARG A 96 16.72 6.07 3.23
N VAL A 97 17.18 4.90 2.79
CA VAL A 97 17.92 3.94 3.61
C VAL A 97 19.08 3.34 2.84
N THR A 98 20.07 2.83 3.56
CA THR A 98 21.11 1.98 2.97
C THR A 98 20.64 0.54 3.01
N TRP A 99 20.79 -0.16 1.89
CA TRP A 99 20.46 -1.57 1.71
C TRP A 99 21.72 -2.33 1.28
N THR A 100 22.07 -3.35 2.05
CA THR A 100 23.06 -4.35 1.64
C THR A 100 22.30 -5.67 1.53
N PRO A 101 22.25 -6.32 0.35
CA PRO A 101 21.46 -7.53 0.18
C PRO A 101 21.86 -8.62 1.19
N SER A 102 20.88 -9.17 1.91
CA SER A 102 21.15 -10.18 2.95
C SER A 102 21.56 -11.53 2.37
N ARG A 103 21.11 -11.83 1.15
CA ARG A 103 21.34 -13.10 0.45
C ARG A 103 21.21 -12.95 -1.05
N THR A 104 21.73 -13.92 -1.79
CA THR A 104 21.52 -14.04 -3.24
C THR A 104 20.09 -14.47 -3.56
N GLY A 105 19.66 -14.24 -4.80
CA GLY A 105 18.37 -14.70 -5.32
C GLY A 105 17.16 -13.85 -4.94
N ILE A 106 17.35 -12.74 -4.22
CA ILE A 106 16.26 -11.77 -3.97
C ILE A 106 15.84 -11.15 -5.29
N THR A 107 14.57 -11.31 -5.67
CA THR A 107 14.04 -10.84 -6.96
C THR A 107 13.29 -9.52 -6.87
N TYR A 108 12.86 -9.12 -5.66
CA TYR A 108 12.24 -7.82 -5.41
C TYR A 108 12.52 -7.30 -3.99
N ILE A 109 12.46 -5.97 -3.86
CA ILE A 109 12.31 -5.29 -2.56
C ILE A 109 10.91 -4.69 -2.47
N TYR A 110 10.42 -4.46 -1.26
CA TYR A 110 9.14 -3.79 -1.07
C TYR A 110 9.16 -2.83 0.11
N ALA A 111 8.26 -1.86 0.06
CA ALA A 111 8.12 -0.85 1.09
C ALA A 111 6.64 -0.65 1.45
N ILE A 112 6.40 -0.36 2.73
CA ILE A 112 5.07 -0.13 3.30
C ILE A 112 5.16 1.09 4.21
N GLN A 113 4.20 1.99 4.11
CA GLN A 113 4.11 3.12 5.01
C GLN A 113 3.24 2.78 6.23
N ALA A 114 3.62 3.26 7.42
CA ALA A 114 2.89 2.98 8.65
C ALA A 114 1.42 3.41 8.55
N GLY A 115 0.50 2.49 8.86
CA GLY A 115 -0.94 2.69 8.73
C GLY A 115 -1.51 2.40 7.33
N SER A 116 -0.66 2.06 6.36
CA SER A 116 -1.06 1.61 5.03
C SER A 116 -1.27 0.11 4.96
N THR A 117 -2.25 -0.33 4.18
CA THR A 117 -2.38 -1.73 3.75
C THR A 117 -1.75 -1.97 2.38
N VAL A 118 -1.31 -0.91 1.69
CA VAL A 118 -0.75 -0.98 0.33
C VAL A 118 0.76 -1.14 0.41
N GLN A 119 1.26 -2.19 -0.25
CA GLN A 119 2.68 -2.44 -0.40
C GLN A 119 3.12 -2.10 -1.82
N MET A 120 4.24 -1.40 -1.97
CA MET A 120 4.87 -1.21 -3.28
C MET A 120 6.06 -2.12 -3.42
N LYS A 121 6.19 -2.75 -4.59
CA LYS A 121 7.27 -3.69 -4.91
C LYS A 121 8.12 -3.14 -6.05
N GLN A 122 9.42 -3.34 -5.95
CA GLN A 122 10.37 -3.07 -7.02
C GLN A 122 11.09 -4.35 -7.39
N VAL A 123 10.87 -4.81 -8.62
CA VAL A 123 11.56 -5.98 -9.18
C VAL A 123 12.98 -5.59 -9.54
N ILE A 124 13.94 -6.41 -9.13
CA ILE A 124 15.38 -6.14 -9.25
C ILE A 124 16.14 -7.22 -10.03
N GLY A 125 15.44 -8.22 -10.58
CA GLY A 125 16.02 -9.22 -11.49
C GLY A 125 16.91 -10.29 -10.83
N GLY A 126 17.09 -10.25 -9.51
CA GLY A 126 17.89 -11.22 -8.76
C GLY A 126 19.21 -10.64 -8.26
N VAL A 127 19.49 -10.85 -6.97
CA VAL A 127 20.78 -10.50 -6.34
C VAL A 127 21.81 -11.60 -6.60
N GLY A 128 22.98 -11.22 -7.13
CA GLY A 128 24.14 -12.10 -7.32
C GLY A 128 25.10 -12.12 -6.12
N ASN A 129 26.21 -12.86 -6.25
CA ASN A 129 27.30 -12.80 -5.28
C ASN A 129 28.13 -11.54 -5.54
N GLY A 130 28.49 -10.82 -4.48
CA GLY A 130 29.27 -9.61 -4.63
C GLY A 130 30.71 -9.73 -4.19
N ILE A 131 31.58 -9.04 -4.92
CA ILE A 131 32.96 -8.79 -4.53
C ILE A 131 33.13 -7.27 -4.41
N ASN A 132 33.26 -6.81 -3.17
CA ASN A 132 33.53 -5.41 -2.88
C ASN A 132 35.05 -5.16 -3.00
N THR A 133 35.46 -4.38 -4.00
CA THR A 133 36.88 -4.03 -4.24
C THR A 133 37.26 -2.68 -3.64
N GLY A 134 36.39 -2.08 -2.81
CA GLY A 134 36.55 -0.76 -2.22
C GLY A 134 36.05 0.38 -3.13
N SER A 135 36.50 0.41 -4.38
CA SER A 135 36.07 1.44 -5.35
C SER A 135 34.94 0.98 -6.28
N ALA A 136 34.69 -0.33 -6.36
CA ALA A 136 33.66 -0.91 -7.19
C ALA A 136 33.03 -2.13 -6.51
N CYS A 137 31.86 -2.50 -7.02
CA CYS A 137 31.21 -3.76 -6.69
C CYS A 137 31.06 -4.59 -7.96
N ILE A 138 31.57 -5.82 -7.91
CA ILE A 138 31.39 -6.81 -8.97
C ILE A 138 30.25 -7.74 -8.55
N ALA A 139 29.27 -7.93 -9.43
CA ALA A 139 28.07 -8.72 -9.19
C ALA A 139 28.02 -9.92 -10.14
N ILE A 140 28.26 -11.11 -9.62
CA ILE A 140 28.37 -12.37 -10.37
C ILE A 140 27.22 -13.33 -10.09
#